data_AF-A0A9D6EFM0-F1
#
_entry.id   AF-A0A9D6EFM0-F1
#
_cell.length_a   1.000
_cell.length_b   1.000
_cell.length_c   1.000
_cell.angle_alpha   90.00
_cell.angle_beta   90.00
_cell.angle_gamma   90.00
#
_symmetry.space_group_name_H-M   'P 1'
#
loop_
_entity.id
_entity.type
_entity.pdbx_description
1 polymer ?
#
loop_
_entity_poly.entity_id
_entity_poly.type
_entity_poly.pdbx_seq_one_letter_code
_entity_poly.pdbx_strand_id
1 'polypeptide(L)'
;MAGLVYWIYWKHDNKKCILFLVLIGGMFLVWNIQLVVGYLPVPHFFRRSISPVLFIIIFNMVYSVIKIFGSKRRYLAKTSTVVLAVLSLFVVAKKINNIFLIDCCIQTHIADYYEFPNEVTESWRWANINLKGEPSVLSPSTMTSFYLTTHTSLRPFLPTAFITMLSMEEMEERYLQSHRFFGVPGDIFSRRLGGELESNCYEYECFPDKGSNLNDSFGDLYGNYVNSRFGSFKSFTDASYMGPVYEKRREIIEKMSERYGKILPNRHGIDVDYVYMGPLEEQINKVDFTRYNNLRLVYKNPLVGIYEMRR
;
A
#
# COMPACT_ATOMS: atom_id res chain seq x y z
N MET A 1 20.36 23.33 -11.95
CA MET A 1 19.42 24.36 -12.43
C MET A 1 19.59 25.71 -11.75
N ALA A 2 19.61 25.78 -10.41
CA ALA A 2 19.81 27.04 -9.67
C ALA A 2 21.08 27.82 -10.07
N GLY A 3 22.25 27.15 -10.15
CA GLY A 3 23.50 27.79 -10.59
C GLY A 3 23.45 28.33 -12.04
N LEU A 4 22.65 27.69 -12.90
CA LEU A 4 22.43 28.08 -14.29
C LEU A 4 21.51 29.32 -14.39
N VAL A 5 20.44 29.36 -13.59
CA VAL A 5 19.58 30.55 -13.43
C VAL A 5 20.40 31.73 -12.90
N TYR A 6 21.22 31.50 -11.88
CA TYR A 6 22.10 32.52 -11.31
C TYR A 6 23.07 33.07 -12.36
N TRP A 7 23.74 32.19 -13.10
CA TRP A 7 24.69 32.61 -14.12
C TRP A 7 24.05 33.44 -15.26
N ILE A 8 22.86 33.06 -15.74
CA ILE A 8 22.18 33.75 -16.85
C ILE A 8 21.56 35.08 -16.42
N TYR A 9 20.93 35.14 -15.24
CA TYR A 9 20.07 36.26 -14.86
C TYR A 9 20.66 37.21 -13.83
N TRP A 10 21.63 36.81 -12.99
CA TRP A 10 22.14 37.67 -11.92
C TRP A 10 22.74 38.98 -12.45
N LYS A 11 23.43 38.96 -13.59
CA LYS A 11 24.02 40.19 -14.16
C LYS A 11 23.08 40.97 -15.09
N HIS A 12 21.95 40.39 -15.49
CA HIS A 12 21.08 40.94 -16.53
C HIS A 12 19.67 41.30 -16.04
N ASP A 13 19.12 40.54 -15.09
CA ASP A 13 17.78 40.70 -14.55
C ASP A 13 17.67 40.07 -13.14
N ASN A 14 18.14 40.82 -12.14
CA ASN A 14 18.20 40.36 -10.75
C ASN A 14 16.84 39.96 -10.17
N LYS A 15 15.76 40.67 -10.55
CA LYS A 15 14.41 40.36 -10.06
C LYS A 15 13.93 39.00 -10.58
N LYS A 16 14.16 38.68 -11.85
CA LYS A 16 13.86 37.35 -12.40
C LYS A 16 14.75 36.26 -11.82
N CYS A 17 16.03 36.56 -11.57
CA CYS A 17 16.93 35.63 -10.90
C CYS A 17 16.39 35.21 -9.52
N ILE A 18 16.01 36.18 -8.70
CA ILE A 18 15.46 35.94 -7.36
C ILE A 18 14.14 35.15 -7.46
N LEU A 19 13.23 35.55 -8.35
CA LEU A 19 11.97 34.84 -8.55
C LEU A 19 12.19 33.35 -8.91
N PHE A 20 13.07 33.06 -9.86
CA PHE A 20 13.35 31.69 -10.28
C PHE A 20 14.07 30.88 -9.19
N LEU A 21 14.96 31.49 -8.41
CA LEU A 21 15.59 30.82 -7.28
C LEU A 21 14.58 30.50 -6.17
N VAL A 22 13.66 31.42 -5.85
CA VAL A 22 12.56 31.19 -4.91
C VAL A 22 11.67 30.04 -5.40
N LEU A 23 11.32 30.02 -6.69
CA LEU A 23 10.52 28.96 -7.29
C LEU A 23 11.23 27.58 -7.24
N ILE A 24 12.54 27.52 -7.48
CA ILE A 24 13.34 26.30 -7.33
C ILE A 24 13.40 25.87 -5.85
N GLY A 25 13.58 26.81 -4.92
CA GLY A 25 13.55 26.53 -3.49
C GLY A 25 12.18 25.99 -3.03
N GLY A 26 11.09 26.58 -3.53
CA GLY A 26 9.73 26.11 -3.27
C GLY A 26 9.49 24.68 -3.77
N MET A 27 10.04 24.29 -4.93
CA MET A 27 9.98 22.89 -5.38
C MET A 27 10.67 21.94 -4.42
N PHE A 28 11.82 22.34 -3.88
CA PHE A 28 12.53 21.50 -2.92
C PHE A 28 11.67 21.25 -1.68
N LEU A 29 10.97 22.26 -1.18
CA LEU A 29 10.02 22.10 -0.07
C LEU A 29 8.84 21.19 -0.44
N VAL A 30 8.24 21.38 -1.62
CA VAL A 30 7.09 20.57 -2.08
C VAL A 30 7.48 19.12 -2.35
N TRP A 31 8.64 18.86 -2.97
CA TRP A 31 9.13 17.49 -3.19
C TRP A 31 9.53 16.79 -1.89
N ASN A 32 9.86 17.56 -0.86
CA ASN A 32 10.13 17.06 0.48
C ASN A 32 8.96 17.31 1.45
N ILE A 33 7.73 17.39 0.95
CA ILE A 33 6.55 17.62 1.81
C ILE A 33 6.40 16.57 2.91
N GLN A 34 6.97 15.37 2.70
CA GLN A 34 7.12 14.33 3.72
C GLN A 34 7.83 14.80 5.00
N LEU A 35 8.74 15.78 4.93
CA LEU A 35 9.40 16.36 6.11
C LEU A 35 8.46 17.24 6.94
N VAL A 36 7.38 17.75 6.34
CA VAL A 36 6.41 18.63 6.99
C VAL A 36 5.16 17.84 7.42
N VAL A 37 4.69 16.95 6.55
CA VAL A 37 3.42 16.22 6.73
C VAL A 37 3.65 14.83 7.34
N GLY A 38 4.89 14.34 7.40
CA GLY A 38 5.25 13.05 7.98
C GLY A 38 5.03 11.85 7.05
N TYR A 39 4.39 12.04 5.89
CA TYR A 39 4.20 11.00 4.88
C TYR A 39 4.28 11.57 3.46
N LEU A 40 4.63 10.73 2.48
CA LEU A 40 4.64 11.08 1.07
C LEU A 40 3.28 10.73 0.45
N PRO A 41 2.46 11.69 0.00
CA PRO A 41 1.22 11.38 -0.70
C PRO A 41 1.56 10.60 -1.99
N VAL A 42 1.06 9.36 -2.09
CA VAL A 42 1.43 8.45 -3.17
C VAL A 42 0.85 8.99 -4.49
N PRO A 43 1.68 9.33 -5.48
CA PRO A 43 1.24 10.08 -6.66
C PRO A 43 0.66 9.16 -7.74
N HIS A 44 0.01 8.04 -7.39
CA HIS A 44 -0.56 7.11 -8.39
C HIS A 44 -1.54 7.81 -9.35
N PHE A 45 -2.13 8.94 -8.92
CA PHE A 45 -2.99 9.82 -9.75
C PHE A 45 -2.24 10.67 -10.80
N PHE A 46 -0.90 10.79 -10.74
CA PHE A 46 -0.12 11.64 -11.62
C PHE A 46 0.91 10.84 -12.43
N ARG A 47 0.42 10.02 -13.36
CA ARG A 47 1.23 9.08 -14.17
C ARG A 47 2.46 9.72 -14.85
N ARG A 48 2.44 11.04 -15.15
CA ARG A 48 3.61 11.84 -15.59
C ARG A 48 3.43 13.33 -15.25
N SER A 49 3.86 13.76 -14.07
CA SER A 49 3.81 15.17 -13.65
C SER A 49 4.89 16.02 -14.35
N ILE A 50 4.49 16.83 -15.35
CA ILE A 50 5.34 17.92 -15.83
C ILE A 50 5.25 19.07 -14.82
N SER A 51 6.37 19.59 -14.34
CA SER A 51 6.41 20.76 -13.46
C SER A 51 6.24 22.05 -14.30
N PRO A 52 5.11 22.79 -14.15
CA PRO A 52 4.89 24.05 -14.88
C PRO A 52 5.98 25.08 -14.56
N VAL A 53 6.45 25.07 -13.32
CA VAL A 53 7.47 26.01 -12.85
C VAL A 53 8.83 25.67 -13.47
N LEU A 54 9.21 24.39 -13.59
CA LEU A 54 10.44 24.01 -14.31
C LEU A 54 10.32 24.40 -15.78
N PHE A 55 9.15 24.18 -16.38
CA PHE A 55 8.90 24.59 -17.76
C PHE A 55 9.06 26.11 -17.95
N ILE A 56 8.48 26.94 -17.08
CA ILE A 56 8.61 28.41 -17.14
C ILE A 56 10.07 28.87 -17.01
N ILE A 57 10.84 28.25 -16.10
CA ILE A 57 12.25 28.56 -15.88
C ILE A 57 13.07 28.18 -17.12
N ILE A 58 12.93 26.95 -17.61
CA ILE A 58 13.64 26.46 -18.79
C ILE A 58 13.27 27.29 -20.02
N PHE A 59 11.98 27.56 -20.21
CA PHE A 59 11.46 28.39 -21.30
C PHE A 59 12.12 29.77 -21.30
N ASN A 60 12.12 30.44 -20.14
CA ASN A 60 12.71 31.77 -20.05
C ASN A 60 14.21 31.70 -20.29
N MET A 61 14.91 30.72 -19.73
CA MET A 61 16.34 30.54 -19.95
C MET A 61 16.66 30.38 -21.43
N VAL A 62 15.95 29.49 -22.12
CA VAL A 62 16.13 29.26 -23.57
C VAL A 62 15.85 30.56 -24.34
N TYR A 63 14.75 31.26 -24.03
CA TYR A 63 14.43 32.55 -24.65
C TYR A 63 15.53 33.61 -24.43
N SER A 64 16.04 33.74 -23.21
CA SER A 64 17.10 34.69 -22.86
C SER A 64 18.42 34.36 -23.57
N VAL A 65 18.80 33.08 -23.63
CA VAL A 65 19.97 32.62 -24.38
C VAL A 65 19.81 32.94 -25.88
N ILE A 66 18.65 32.63 -26.47
CA ILE A 66 18.35 32.97 -27.87
C ILE A 66 18.41 34.48 -28.11
N LYS A 67 17.96 35.31 -27.17
CA LYS A 67 18.04 36.76 -27.30
C LYS A 67 19.48 37.28 -27.23
N ILE A 68 20.31 36.72 -26.35
CA ILE A 68 21.71 37.09 -26.18
C ILE A 68 22.53 36.69 -27.42
N PHE A 69 22.37 35.46 -27.93
CA PHE A 69 23.16 34.93 -29.05
C PHE A 69 22.53 35.17 -30.43
N GLY A 70 21.20 35.26 -30.51
CA GLY A 70 20.43 35.40 -31.75
C GLY A 70 20.21 36.84 -32.21
N SER A 71 20.75 37.85 -31.52
CA SER A 71 20.62 39.27 -31.94
C SER A 71 21.18 39.54 -33.35
N LYS A 72 22.10 38.68 -33.83
CA LYS A 72 22.64 38.71 -35.20
C LYS A 72 21.76 38.01 -36.26
N ARG A 73 20.76 37.20 -35.88
CA ARG A 73 19.86 36.46 -36.80
C ARG A 73 18.40 36.56 -36.35
N ARG A 74 17.75 37.69 -36.69
CA ARG A 74 16.34 38.01 -36.36
C ARG A 74 15.34 36.88 -36.67
N TYR A 75 15.56 36.13 -37.75
CA TYR A 75 14.67 35.04 -38.16
C TYR A 75 14.64 33.88 -37.16
N LEU A 76 15.82 33.48 -36.63
CA LEU A 76 15.93 32.43 -35.62
C LEU A 76 15.25 32.85 -34.32
N ALA A 77 15.50 34.07 -33.84
CA ALA A 77 14.84 34.57 -32.63
C ALA A 77 13.30 34.57 -32.75
N LYS A 78 12.77 34.95 -33.92
CA LYS A 78 11.32 34.95 -34.19
C LYS A 78 10.73 33.53 -34.24
N THR A 79 11.37 32.61 -34.96
CA THR A 79 10.92 31.20 -35.04
C THR A 79 10.99 30.50 -33.69
N SER A 80 12.08 30.67 -32.94
CA SER A 80 12.20 30.06 -31.61
C SER A 80 11.15 30.57 -30.63
N THR A 81 10.80 31.86 -30.68
CA THR A 81 9.74 32.45 -29.83
C THR A 81 8.37 31.83 -30.15
N VAL A 82 8.07 31.62 -31.44
CA VAL A 82 6.83 30.97 -31.88
C VAL A 82 6.78 29.51 -31.42
N VAL A 83 7.86 28.75 -31.63
CA VAL A 83 7.97 27.34 -31.17
C VAL A 83 7.79 27.24 -29.66
N LEU A 84 8.44 28.13 -28.91
CA LEU A 84 8.31 28.22 -27.46
C LEU A 84 6.86 28.50 -27.05
N ALA A 85 6.19 29.49 -27.65
CA ALA A 85 4.80 29.81 -27.36
C ALA A 85 3.87 28.61 -27.61
N VAL A 86 4.08 27.89 -28.71
CA VAL A 86 3.36 26.66 -29.06
C VAL A 86 3.60 25.55 -28.01
N LEU A 87 4.85 25.36 -27.58
CA LEU A 87 5.18 24.41 -26.50
C LEU A 87 4.50 24.77 -25.18
N SER A 88 4.37 26.06 -24.88
CA SER A 88 3.68 26.54 -23.66
C SER A 88 2.20 26.22 -23.71
N LEU A 89 1.56 26.46 -24.86
CA LEU A 89 0.19 26.07 -25.13
C LEU A 89 -0.01 24.56 -24.96
N PHE A 90 0.91 23.72 -25.47
CA PHE A 90 0.84 22.27 -25.26
C PHE A 90 0.97 21.87 -23.79
N VAL A 91 1.81 22.54 -23.00
CA VAL A 91 1.94 22.25 -21.55
C VAL A 91 0.66 22.65 -20.80
N VAL A 92 0.09 23.81 -21.11
CA VAL A 92 -1.17 24.27 -20.52
C VAL A 92 -2.32 23.35 -20.93
N ALA A 93 -2.45 23.02 -22.22
CA ALA A 93 -3.46 22.10 -22.73
C ALA A 93 -3.34 20.71 -22.09
N LYS A 94 -2.11 20.18 -21.92
CA LYS A 94 -1.88 18.92 -21.21
C LYS A 94 -2.31 19.00 -19.74
N LYS A 95 -2.09 20.13 -19.06
CA LYS A 95 -2.50 20.30 -17.65
C LYS A 95 -4.00 20.41 -17.49
N ILE A 96 -4.65 21.18 -18.37
CA ILE A 96 -6.10 21.26 -18.44
C ILE A 96 -6.67 19.86 -18.71
N ASN A 97 -6.14 19.15 -19.70
CA ASN A 97 -6.54 17.77 -20.01
C ASN A 97 -6.30 16.81 -18.82
N ASN A 98 -5.19 16.94 -18.10
CA ASN A 98 -4.95 16.13 -16.91
C ASN A 98 -5.97 16.43 -15.79
N ILE A 99 -6.34 17.69 -15.56
CA ILE A 99 -7.36 18.06 -14.57
C ILE A 99 -8.72 17.52 -14.99
N PHE A 100 -9.12 17.71 -16.25
CA PHE A 100 -10.36 17.14 -16.78
C PHE A 100 -10.38 15.61 -16.73
N LEU A 101 -9.25 14.95 -17.01
CA LEU A 101 -9.14 13.50 -16.87
C LEU A 101 -9.24 13.07 -15.41
N ILE A 102 -8.74 13.85 -14.45
CA ILE A 102 -8.88 13.56 -13.02
C ILE A 102 -10.32 13.82 -12.55
N ASP A 103 -11.02 14.82 -13.07
CA ASP A 103 -12.34 15.25 -12.58
C ASP A 103 -13.50 14.49 -13.27
N CYS A 104 -13.46 14.36 -14.59
CA CYS A 104 -14.46 13.61 -15.37
C CYS A 104 -14.30 12.09 -15.22
N CYS A 105 -13.06 11.66 -15.00
CA CYS A 105 -12.68 10.27 -14.88
C CYS A 105 -11.65 10.13 -13.76
N ILE A 106 -11.96 10.60 -12.53
CA ILE A 106 -11.33 10.01 -11.32
C ILE A 106 -11.27 8.56 -11.68
N GLN A 107 -10.06 8.00 -11.78
CA GLN A 107 -9.87 6.66 -12.29
C GLN A 107 -10.77 5.79 -11.42
N THR A 108 -12.00 5.53 -11.85
CA THR A 108 -13.03 5.00 -10.94
C THR A 108 -12.55 3.62 -10.59
N HIS A 109 -12.04 2.90 -11.57
CA HIS A 109 -11.22 1.71 -11.39
C HIS A 109 -10.07 1.79 -10.36
N ILE A 110 -9.49 2.95 -10.04
CA ILE A 110 -8.49 3.12 -8.96
C ILE A 110 -9.17 3.48 -7.65
N ALA A 111 -10.17 4.37 -7.65
CA ALA A 111 -10.94 4.69 -6.46
C ALA A 111 -11.69 3.44 -5.97
N ASP A 112 -12.43 2.77 -6.84
CA ASP A 112 -13.07 1.46 -6.66
C ASP A 112 -12.04 0.38 -6.27
N TYR A 113 -10.80 0.48 -6.76
CA TYR A 113 -9.69 -0.43 -6.36
C TYR A 113 -9.02 -0.02 -5.06
N TYR A 114 -9.29 1.12 -4.44
CA TYR A 114 -8.70 1.44 -3.11
C TYR A 114 -9.76 1.71 -2.05
N GLU A 115 -11.03 1.69 -2.44
CA GLU A 115 -12.18 1.91 -1.56
C GLU A 115 -12.61 0.60 -0.90
N PHE A 116 -12.52 0.55 0.42
CA PHE A 116 -13.08 -0.56 1.18
C PHE A 116 -14.61 -0.54 1.09
N PRO A 117 -15.26 -1.72 1.09
CA PRO A 117 -16.72 -1.79 1.23
C PRO A 117 -17.19 -0.98 2.43
N ASN A 118 -18.30 -0.24 2.27
CA ASN A 118 -18.82 0.61 3.33
C ASN A 118 -19.10 -0.17 4.61
N GLU A 119 -19.57 -1.41 4.49
CA GLU A 119 -19.80 -2.31 5.62
C GLU A 119 -18.50 -2.62 6.39
N VAL A 120 -17.37 -2.75 5.69
CA VAL A 120 -16.08 -2.98 6.35
C VAL A 120 -15.65 -1.71 7.10
N THR A 121 -15.70 -0.54 6.46
CA THR A 121 -15.32 0.72 7.12
C THR A 121 -16.25 1.13 8.27
N GLU A 122 -17.55 0.82 8.16
CA GLU A 122 -18.52 1.00 9.23
C GLU A 122 -18.21 0.13 10.44
N SER A 123 -17.76 -1.10 10.22
CA SER A 123 -17.35 -1.99 11.31
C SER A 123 -16.14 -1.43 12.07
N TRP A 124 -15.17 -0.86 11.37
CA TRP A 124 -14.00 -0.19 11.98
C TRP A 124 -14.40 1.07 12.74
N ARG A 125 -15.30 1.88 12.17
CA ARG A 125 -15.85 3.05 12.84
C ARG A 125 -16.60 2.66 14.11
N TRP A 126 -17.45 1.63 14.03
CA TRP A 126 -18.14 1.10 15.20
C TRP A 126 -17.16 0.60 16.26
N ALA A 127 -16.12 -0.13 15.86
CA ALA A 127 -15.12 -0.66 16.77
C ALA A 127 -14.40 0.47 17.53
N ASN A 128 -13.94 1.50 16.82
CA ASN A 128 -13.27 2.66 17.42
C ASN A 128 -14.16 3.46 18.41
N ILE A 129 -15.48 3.42 18.23
CA ILE A 129 -16.42 4.13 19.10
C ILE A 129 -16.81 3.28 20.33
N ASN A 130 -16.98 1.97 20.14
CA ASN A 130 -17.61 1.10 21.14
C ASN A 130 -16.62 0.23 21.91
N LEU A 131 -15.47 -0.10 21.33
CA LEU A 131 -14.46 -0.94 21.96
C LEU A 131 -13.45 -0.03 22.68
N LYS A 132 -13.47 -0.07 24.01
CA LYS A 132 -12.59 0.77 24.84
C LYS A 132 -11.20 0.16 24.98
N GLY A 133 -10.18 1.02 24.98
CA GLY A 133 -8.78 0.62 25.12
C GLY A 133 -8.20 0.05 23.82
N GLU A 134 -7.35 -0.96 23.96
CA GLU A 134 -6.66 -1.63 22.85
C GLU A 134 -6.92 -3.16 22.90
N PRO A 135 -8.17 -3.60 22.72
CA PRO A 135 -8.51 -5.00 22.87
C PRO A 135 -7.88 -5.86 21.77
N SER A 136 -7.60 -7.11 22.13
CA SER A 136 -7.01 -8.12 21.23
C SER A 136 -8.10 -8.73 20.34
N VAL A 137 -7.87 -8.76 19.02
CA VAL A 137 -8.85 -9.22 18.03
C VAL A 137 -8.29 -10.37 17.21
N LEU A 138 -9.01 -11.50 17.19
CA LEU A 138 -8.66 -12.69 16.44
C LEU A 138 -9.18 -12.65 15.01
N SER A 139 -8.28 -12.86 14.06
CA SER A 139 -8.56 -13.15 12.65
C SER A 139 -7.45 -14.06 12.08
N PRO A 140 -7.76 -15.02 11.18
CA PRO A 140 -6.78 -15.79 10.41
C PRO A 140 -6.26 -15.01 9.18
N SER A 141 -6.83 -13.84 8.87
CA SER A 141 -6.39 -13.00 7.76
C SER A 141 -5.29 -12.04 8.21
N THR A 142 -4.09 -12.24 7.70
CA THR A 142 -2.97 -11.31 7.86
C THR A 142 -3.29 -9.92 7.27
N MET A 143 -4.14 -9.87 6.25
CA MET A 143 -4.62 -8.61 5.68
C MET A 143 -5.61 -7.87 6.58
N THR A 144 -6.59 -8.56 7.16
CA THR A 144 -7.44 -7.95 8.19
C THR A 144 -6.59 -7.42 9.35
N SER A 145 -5.60 -8.18 9.80
CA SER A 145 -4.69 -7.72 10.85
C SER A 145 -3.93 -6.44 10.48
N PHE A 146 -3.46 -6.34 9.24
CA PHE A 146 -2.85 -5.12 8.72
C PHE A 146 -3.85 -3.95 8.76
N TYR A 147 -5.06 -4.14 8.26
CA TYR A 147 -6.10 -3.11 8.21
C TYR A 147 -6.59 -2.67 9.59
N LEU A 148 -6.76 -3.60 10.53
CA LEU A 148 -7.12 -3.27 11.91
C LEU A 148 -6.03 -2.42 12.56
N THR A 149 -4.75 -2.73 12.30
CA THR A 149 -3.62 -1.94 12.84
C THR A 149 -3.58 -0.52 12.26
N THR A 150 -3.93 -0.34 10.98
CA THR A 150 -3.85 0.98 10.32
C THR A 150 -5.08 1.84 10.52
N HIS A 151 -6.26 1.23 10.70
CA HIS A 151 -7.55 1.95 10.72
C HIS A 151 -8.27 1.95 12.07
N THR A 152 -7.77 1.20 13.06
CA THR A 152 -8.42 1.09 14.38
C THR A 152 -7.41 1.11 15.53
N SER A 153 -7.91 1.21 16.76
CA SER A 153 -7.11 0.98 17.98
C SER A 153 -7.01 -0.50 18.40
N LEU A 154 -7.57 -1.42 17.61
CA LEU A 154 -7.61 -2.84 17.93
C LEU A 154 -6.23 -3.46 17.72
N ARG A 155 -5.82 -4.34 18.64
CA ARG A 155 -4.57 -5.09 18.51
C ARG A 155 -4.85 -6.41 17.80
N PRO A 156 -4.33 -6.65 16.59
CA PRO A 156 -4.51 -7.95 15.96
C PRO A 156 -3.79 -9.03 16.75
N PHE A 157 -4.47 -10.14 17.01
CA PHE A 157 -3.88 -11.32 17.62
C PHE A 157 -2.76 -11.89 16.73
N LEU A 158 -2.99 -11.95 15.42
CA LEU A 158 -2.02 -12.39 14.42
C LEU A 158 -1.45 -11.17 13.67
N PRO A 159 -0.39 -10.51 14.16
CA PRO A 159 0.23 -9.42 13.42
C PRO A 159 1.00 -9.94 12.19
N THR A 160 1.45 -9.06 11.30
CA THR A 160 2.37 -9.43 10.21
C THR A 160 3.82 -9.22 10.66
N ALA A 161 4.75 -9.99 10.08
CA ALA A 161 6.18 -9.96 10.38
C ALA A 161 6.76 -8.55 10.24
N PHE A 162 6.23 -7.75 9.32
CA PHE A 162 6.72 -6.41 9.00
C PHE A 162 6.46 -5.37 10.10
N ILE A 163 5.51 -5.61 10.99
CA ILE A 163 5.01 -4.62 11.97
C ILE A 163 5.08 -5.11 13.43
N THR A 164 5.78 -6.21 13.68
CA THR A 164 5.81 -6.88 14.99
C THR A 164 7.22 -7.10 15.51
N MET A 165 7.35 -7.16 16.84
CA MET A 165 8.57 -7.55 17.55
C MET A 165 8.47 -8.96 18.17
N LEU A 166 7.39 -9.69 17.89
CA LEU A 166 7.20 -11.06 18.39
C LEU A 166 8.31 -11.99 17.86
N SER A 167 8.58 -13.07 18.59
CA SER A 167 9.48 -14.11 18.10
C SER A 167 8.82 -14.87 16.94
N MET A 168 9.63 -15.48 16.07
CA MET A 168 9.12 -16.33 14.99
C MET A 168 8.28 -17.49 15.54
N GLU A 169 8.70 -18.08 16.67
CA GLU A 169 7.96 -19.15 17.34
C GLU A 169 6.56 -18.69 17.79
N GLU A 170 6.47 -17.50 18.37
CA GLU A 170 5.18 -16.94 18.80
C GLU A 170 4.29 -16.60 17.59
N MET A 171 4.87 -16.04 16.53
CA MET A 171 4.15 -15.78 15.27
C MET A 171 3.56 -17.06 14.68
N GLU A 172 4.37 -18.12 14.59
CA GLU A 172 3.92 -19.44 14.13
C GLU A 172 2.79 -19.98 15.01
N GLU A 173 2.93 -19.91 16.32
CA GLU A 173 1.93 -20.42 17.25
C GLU A 173 0.60 -19.66 17.11
N ARG A 174 0.63 -18.33 17.01
CA ARG A 174 -0.58 -17.52 16.76
C ARG A 174 -1.21 -17.80 15.40
N TYR A 175 -0.39 -18.06 14.38
CA TYR A 175 -0.88 -18.46 13.06
C TYR A 175 -1.59 -19.81 13.11
N LEU A 176 -1.01 -20.80 13.80
CA LEU A 176 -1.63 -22.12 14.01
C LEU A 176 -2.95 -22.01 14.79
N GLN A 177 -2.95 -21.26 15.90
CA GLN A 177 -4.11 -21.08 16.77
C GLN A 177 -5.26 -20.35 16.06
N SER A 178 -4.98 -19.26 15.34
CA SER A 178 -6.00 -18.51 14.59
C SER A 178 -6.67 -19.36 13.52
N HIS A 179 -5.90 -20.12 12.73
CA HIS A 179 -6.45 -20.98 11.68
C HIS A 179 -7.23 -22.16 12.27
N ARG A 180 -6.75 -22.77 13.38
CA ARG A 180 -7.49 -23.82 14.08
C ARG A 180 -8.78 -23.30 14.70
N PHE A 181 -8.78 -22.10 15.28
CA PHE A 181 -9.98 -21.48 15.84
C PHE A 181 -11.05 -21.28 14.77
N PHE A 182 -10.66 -20.83 13.58
CA PHE A 182 -11.54 -20.69 12.42
C PHE A 182 -11.81 -22.03 11.72
N GLY A 183 -11.39 -23.17 12.27
CA GLY A 183 -11.69 -24.49 11.74
C GLY A 183 -11.18 -24.73 10.32
N VAL A 184 -10.07 -24.08 9.93
CA VAL A 184 -9.52 -24.21 8.58
C VAL A 184 -9.06 -25.66 8.34
N PRO A 185 -9.48 -26.32 7.26
CA PRO A 185 -9.01 -27.66 6.92
C PRO A 185 -7.47 -27.72 6.75
N GLY A 186 -6.86 -28.87 7.07
CA GLY A 186 -5.39 -29.01 7.04
C GLY A 186 -4.79 -28.84 5.65
N ASP A 187 -5.48 -29.33 4.62
CA ASP A 187 -5.12 -29.16 3.22
C ASP A 187 -5.20 -27.69 2.78
N ILE A 188 -6.26 -26.98 3.17
CA ILE A 188 -6.42 -25.54 2.91
C ILE A 188 -5.33 -24.75 3.62
N PHE A 189 -5.03 -25.07 4.88
CA PHE A 189 -3.96 -24.44 5.65
C PHE A 189 -2.59 -24.55 4.96
N SER A 190 -2.21 -25.76 4.53
CA SER A 190 -0.92 -26.02 3.88
C SER A 190 -0.82 -25.30 2.54
N ARG A 191 -1.84 -25.42 1.68
CA ARG A 191 -1.90 -24.74 0.38
C ARG A 191 -1.87 -23.22 0.52
N ARG A 192 -2.58 -22.69 1.51
CA ARG A 192 -2.56 -21.26 1.84
C ARG A 192 -1.16 -20.77 2.18
N LEU A 193 -0.46 -21.48 3.07
CA LEU A 193 0.92 -21.14 3.46
C LEU A 193 1.89 -21.31 2.27
N GLY A 194 1.63 -22.27 1.38
CA GLY A 194 2.34 -22.47 0.12
C GLY A 194 2.07 -21.41 -0.96
N GLY A 195 0.96 -20.67 -0.85
CA GLY A 195 0.52 -19.76 -1.92
C GLY A 195 -0.06 -20.51 -3.14
N GLU A 196 -0.73 -21.63 -2.88
CA GLU A 196 -1.25 -22.58 -3.87
C GLU A 196 -2.79 -22.59 -3.93
N LEU A 197 -3.44 -21.58 -3.34
CA LEU A 197 -4.88 -21.41 -3.46
C LEU A 197 -5.21 -20.65 -4.74
N GLU A 198 -6.24 -21.13 -5.45
CA GLU A 198 -6.76 -20.41 -6.61
C GLU A 198 -7.35 -19.08 -6.13
N SER A 199 -6.79 -17.97 -6.61
CA SER A 199 -7.33 -16.65 -6.26
C SER A 199 -8.59 -16.31 -7.06
N ASN A 200 -8.89 -17.06 -8.14
CA ASN A 200 -10.05 -16.90 -9.05
C ASN A 200 -10.45 -15.44 -9.31
N CYS A 201 -9.45 -14.57 -9.32
CA CYS A 201 -9.57 -13.14 -9.53
C CYS A 201 -8.47 -12.76 -10.52
N TYR A 202 -8.87 -12.08 -11.59
CA TYR A 202 -7.97 -11.60 -12.62
C TYR A 202 -7.71 -10.11 -12.40
N GLU A 203 -6.44 -9.72 -12.46
CA GLU A 203 -6.00 -8.33 -12.45
C GLU A 203 -6.59 -7.49 -11.29
N TYR A 204 -7.45 -6.52 -11.60
CA TYR A 204 -7.97 -5.52 -10.67
C TYR A 204 -9.18 -6.00 -9.86
N GLU A 205 -9.73 -7.20 -10.13
CA GLU A 205 -10.86 -7.78 -9.38
C GLU A 205 -10.43 -8.45 -8.07
N CYS A 206 -9.12 -8.57 -7.83
CA CYS A 206 -8.55 -9.14 -6.61
C CYS A 206 -8.59 -8.18 -5.42
N PHE A 207 -9.37 -7.08 -5.45
CA PHE A 207 -9.35 -6.06 -4.40
C PHE A 207 -10.34 -6.31 -3.24
N PRO A 208 -10.01 -5.89 -2.00
CA PRO A 208 -8.65 -5.73 -1.51
C PRO A 208 -8.11 -7.13 -1.25
N ASP A 209 -7.11 -7.52 -2.00
CA ASP A 209 -6.22 -8.61 -1.65
C ASP A 209 -6.81 -10.03 -1.64
N LYS A 210 -7.72 -10.44 -2.52
CA LYS A 210 -8.00 -11.89 -2.65
C LYS A 210 -6.75 -12.71 -2.93
N GLY A 211 -5.88 -12.19 -3.82
CA GLY A 211 -4.58 -12.79 -4.11
C GLY A 211 -3.65 -12.78 -2.90
N SER A 212 -3.45 -11.61 -2.27
CA SER A 212 -2.51 -11.47 -1.15
C SER A 212 -3.02 -12.10 0.15
N ASN A 213 -4.29 -11.89 0.50
CA ASN A 213 -4.94 -12.54 1.63
C ASN A 213 -4.87 -14.06 1.52
N LEU A 214 -5.01 -14.69 0.34
CA LEU A 214 -4.94 -16.16 0.22
C LEU A 214 -3.51 -16.69 0.03
N ASN A 215 -2.65 -15.98 -0.70
CA ASN A 215 -1.38 -16.56 -1.17
C ASN A 215 -0.10 -15.90 -0.63
N ASP A 216 -0.17 -14.73 0.02
CA ASP A 216 1.02 -14.04 0.54
C ASP A 216 1.30 -14.36 2.03
N SER A 217 0.55 -15.29 2.64
CA SER A 217 0.69 -15.65 4.06
C SER A 217 2.10 -16.01 4.51
N PHE A 218 2.89 -16.67 3.66
CA PHE A 218 4.28 -16.96 3.99
C PHE A 218 5.11 -15.67 4.08
N GLY A 219 4.92 -14.74 3.16
CA GLY A 219 5.57 -13.44 3.19
C GLY A 219 5.15 -12.63 4.40
N ASP A 220 3.85 -12.65 4.72
CA ASP A 220 3.30 -11.95 5.88
C ASP A 220 3.79 -12.53 7.21
N LEU A 221 4.04 -13.84 7.28
CA LEU A 221 4.49 -14.51 8.51
C LEU A 221 6.01 -14.46 8.69
N TYR A 222 6.76 -14.55 7.58
CA TYR A 222 8.21 -14.75 7.60
C TYR A 222 9.03 -13.65 6.94
N GLY A 223 8.42 -12.59 6.42
CA GLY A 223 9.10 -11.58 5.59
C GLY A 223 10.32 -10.90 6.21
N ASN A 224 10.39 -10.84 7.55
CA ASN A 224 11.54 -10.32 8.31
C ASN A 224 12.51 -11.41 8.80
N TYR A 225 12.14 -12.69 8.74
CA TYR A 225 12.88 -13.82 9.32
C TYR A 225 13.46 -14.76 8.25
N VAL A 226 12.85 -14.80 7.08
CA VAL A 226 13.26 -15.59 5.92
C VAL A 226 13.45 -14.61 4.77
N ASN A 227 14.57 -14.75 4.06
CA ASN A 227 14.79 -13.98 2.84
C ASN A 227 13.56 -14.07 1.95
N SER A 228 13.05 -12.92 1.49
CA SER A 228 11.85 -12.84 0.67
C SER A 228 11.93 -13.77 -0.55
N ARG A 229 10.82 -13.97 -1.27
CA ARG A 229 10.82 -14.67 -2.58
C ARG A 229 11.86 -14.13 -3.57
N PHE A 230 12.40 -12.94 -3.29
CA PHE A 230 13.41 -12.27 -4.08
C PHE A 230 14.82 -12.31 -3.49
N GLY A 231 15.05 -12.99 -2.35
CA GLY A 231 16.36 -13.06 -1.72
C GLY A 231 16.80 -11.72 -1.10
N SER A 232 18.07 -11.36 -1.31
CA SER A 232 18.61 -10.01 -1.05
C SER A 232 18.09 -9.00 -2.08
N PHE A 233 18.19 -7.68 -1.83
CA PHE A 233 17.85 -6.67 -2.84
C PHE A 233 18.61 -6.88 -4.16
N LYS A 234 19.84 -7.40 -4.10
CA LYS A 234 20.63 -7.77 -5.28
C LYS A 234 20.06 -9.01 -6.00
N SER A 235 19.59 -10.00 -5.24
CA SER A 235 18.94 -11.19 -5.79
C SER A 235 17.59 -10.84 -6.45
N PHE A 236 16.89 -9.83 -5.93
CA PHE A 236 15.68 -9.26 -6.53
C PHE A 236 15.97 -8.63 -7.89
N THR A 237 17.07 -7.88 -8.01
CA THR A 237 17.46 -7.21 -9.25
C THR A 237 18.07 -8.16 -10.28
N ASP A 238 18.75 -9.21 -9.83
CA ASP A 238 19.54 -10.09 -10.70
C ASP A 238 18.74 -11.31 -11.22
N ALA A 239 17.47 -11.47 -10.81
CA ALA A 239 16.60 -12.60 -11.17
C ALA A 239 17.28 -13.98 -11.03
N SER A 240 18.18 -14.11 -10.06
CA SER A 240 19.08 -15.26 -9.93
C SER A 240 18.40 -16.47 -9.27
N TYR A 241 18.95 -17.66 -9.57
CA TYR A 241 18.40 -18.98 -9.27
C TYR A 241 17.95 -19.15 -7.80
N MET A 242 16.67 -19.46 -7.61
CA MET A 242 15.95 -19.40 -6.32
C MET A 242 15.85 -20.75 -5.57
N GLY A 243 16.47 -21.82 -6.06
CA GLY A 243 16.30 -23.19 -5.54
C GLY A 243 16.40 -23.34 -4.01
N PRO A 244 17.46 -22.85 -3.35
CA PRO A 244 17.63 -22.96 -1.90
C PRO A 244 16.56 -22.21 -1.07
N VAL A 245 15.98 -21.14 -1.61
CA VAL A 245 14.89 -20.38 -0.94
C VAL A 245 13.60 -21.19 -0.98
N TYR A 246 13.33 -21.88 -2.08
CA TYR A 246 12.15 -22.75 -2.21
C TYR A 246 12.23 -24.00 -1.32
N GLU A 247 13.41 -24.61 -1.19
CA GLU A 247 13.61 -25.78 -0.32
C GLU A 247 13.38 -25.44 1.16
N LYS A 248 13.98 -24.35 1.64
CA LYS A 248 13.76 -23.89 3.03
C LYS A 248 12.30 -23.50 3.30
N ARG A 249 11.64 -22.87 2.32
CA ARG A 249 10.20 -22.57 2.41
C ARG A 249 9.37 -23.84 2.54
N ARG A 250 9.66 -24.87 1.74
CA ARG A 250 8.97 -26.16 1.78
C ARG A 250 9.13 -26.85 3.14
N GLU A 251 10.35 -26.90 3.68
CA GLU A 251 10.63 -27.47 5.01
C GLU A 251 9.80 -26.80 6.12
N ILE A 252 9.73 -25.46 6.09
CA ILE A 252 8.93 -24.68 7.05
C ILE A 252 7.43 -25.01 6.90
N ILE A 253 6.92 -25.06 5.66
CA ILE A 253 5.51 -25.39 5.39
C ILE A 253 5.17 -26.80 5.89
N GLU A 254 6.03 -27.79 5.62
CA GLU A 254 5.84 -29.17 6.06
C GLU A 254 5.80 -29.26 7.59
N LYS A 255 6.76 -28.63 8.28
CA LYS A 255 6.82 -28.58 9.75
C LYS A 255 5.59 -27.89 10.35
N MET A 256 5.17 -26.77 9.78
CA MET A 256 3.97 -26.04 10.21
C MET A 256 2.70 -26.86 9.99
N SER A 257 2.59 -27.54 8.86
CA SER A 257 1.45 -28.40 8.52
C SER A 257 1.38 -29.62 9.45
N GLU A 258 2.52 -30.22 9.79
CA GLU A 258 2.58 -31.33 10.75
C GLU A 258 2.14 -30.87 12.15
N ARG A 259 2.66 -29.73 12.63
CA ARG A 259 2.24 -29.13 13.90
C ARG A 259 0.74 -28.82 13.89
N TYR A 260 0.26 -28.21 12.81
CA TYR A 260 -1.16 -27.90 12.63
C TYR A 260 -2.00 -29.17 12.79
N GLY A 261 -1.63 -30.27 12.12
CA GLY A 261 -2.29 -31.57 12.20
C GLY A 261 -2.44 -32.14 13.61
N LYS A 262 -1.53 -31.81 14.53
CA LYS A 262 -1.54 -32.26 15.93
C LYS A 262 -2.39 -31.39 16.86
N ILE A 263 -2.71 -30.16 16.46
CA ILE A 263 -3.50 -29.24 17.27
C ILE A 263 -4.98 -29.61 17.14
N LEU A 264 -5.59 -30.01 18.26
CA LEU A 264 -7.02 -30.23 18.34
C LEU A 264 -7.77 -28.91 18.10
N PRO A 265 -8.92 -28.92 17.41
CA PRO A 265 -9.77 -27.75 17.29
C PRO A 265 -10.23 -27.32 18.69
N ASN A 266 -9.51 -26.37 19.30
CA ASN A 266 -9.85 -25.80 20.58
C ASN A 266 -10.21 -24.33 20.39
N ARG A 267 -11.47 -24.01 20.65
CA ARG A 267 -12.01 -22.65 20.59
C ARG A 267 -12.11 -22.01 21.97
N HIS A 268 -11.59 -22.69 22.99
CA HIS A 268 -11.44 -22.20 24.35
C HIS A 268 -9.94 -21.99 24.65
N GLY A 269 -9.63 -21.00 25.49
CA GLY A 269 -8.26 -20.77 25.96
C GLY A 269 -7.36 -19.92 25.06
N ILE A 270 -7.89 -19.32 23.99
CA ILE A 270 -7.18 -18.24 23.29
C ILE A 270 -7.46 -16.92 24.04
N ASP A 271 -6.39 -16.26 24.51
CA ASP A 271 -6.49 -14.97 25.21
C ASP A 271 -6.68 -13.82 24.21
N VAL A 272 -7.91 -13.70 23.73
CA VAL A 272 -8.39 -12.63 22.85
C VAL A 272 -9.70 -12.07 23.40
N ASP A 273 -9.94 -10.80 23.14
CA ASP A 273 -11.15 -10.11 23.62
C ASP A 273 -12.28 -10.23 22.59
N TYR A 274 -11.93 -10.19 21.29
CA TYR A 274 -12.90 -10.29 20.20
C TYR A 274 -12.43 -11.21 19.07
N VAL A 275 -13.40 -11.66 18.26
CA VAL A 275 -13.20 -12.37 17.00
C VAL A 275 -13.84 -11.54 15.89
N TYR A 276 -13.09 -11.29 14.83
CA TYR A 276 -13.55 -10.55 13.66
C TYR A 276 -13.84 -11.51 12.52
N MET A 277 -15.04 -11.43 11.94
CA MET A 277 -15.44 -12.22 10.78
C MET A 277 -15.94 -11.28 9.69
N GLY A 278 -15.11 -11.03 8.68
CA GLY A 278 -15.44 -10.24 7.51
C GLY A 278 -15.20 -11.00 6.19
N PRO A 279 -15.19 -10.27 5.06
CA PRO A 279 -15.03 -10.86 3.74
C PRO A 279 -13.70 -11.63 3.56
N LEU A 280 -12.63 -11.20 4.22
CA LEU A 280 -11.30 -11.81 4.10
C LEU A 280 -11.20 -13.11 4.88
N GLU A 281 -11.87 -13.22 6.02
CA GLU A 281 -11.96 -14.45 6.79
C GLU A 281 -12.85 -15.47 6.08
N GLU A 282 -13.96 -15.03 5.48
CA GLU A 282 -14.85 -15.88 4.70
C GLU A 282 -14.19 -16.50 3.46
N GLN A 283 -13.16 -15.85 2.92
CA GLN A 283 -12.33 -16.41 1.84
C GLN A 283 -11.48 -17.60 2.32
N ILE A 284 -11.04 -17.58 3.59
CA ILE A 284 -10.20 -18.63 4.16
C ILE A 284 -11.07 -19.81 4.60
N ASN A 285 -12.11 -19.54 5.40
CA ASN A 285 -13.08 -20.55 5.78
C ASN A 285 -14.39 -19.90 6.25
N LYS A 286 -15.52 -20.48 5.86
CA LYS A 286 -16.84 -20.03 6.32
C LYS A 286 -17.20 -20.71 7.63
N VAL A 287 -17.29 -19.91 8.69
CA VAL A 287 -17.61 -20.37 10.04
C VAL A 287 -18.82 -19.63 10.57
N ASP A 288 -19.81 -20.39 11.05
CA ASP A 288 -20.96 -19.82 11.74
C ASP A 288 -20.66 -19.69 13.23
N PHE A 289 -20.17 -18.51 13.64
CA PHE A 289 -19.79 -18.26 15.03
C PHE A 289 -20.99 -18.15 15.99
N THR A 290 -22.23 -18.05 15.48
CA THR A 290 -23.43 -17.95 16.33
C THR A 290 -23.73 -19.24 17.09
N ARG A 291 -23.13 -20.36 16.67
CA ARG A 291 -23.30 -21.69 17.28
C ARG A 291 -22.44 -21.91 18.52
N TYR A 292 -21.57 -20.97 18.88
CA TYR A 292 -20.63 -21.15 19.99
C TYR A 292 -21.04 -20.32 21.21
N ASN A 293 -21.24 -20.99 22.35
CA ASN A 293 -21.72 -20.37 23.58
C ASN A 293 -20.71 -19.41 24.24
N ASN A 294 -19.42 -19.55 23.92
CA ASN A 294 -18.34 -18.68 24.40
C ASN A 294 -18.17 -17.41 23.57
N LEU A 295 -18.97 -17.21 22.51
CA LEU A 295 -18.93 -16.02 21.68
C LEU A 295 -20.25 -15.27 21.78
N ARG A 296 -20.18 -13.95 21.98
CA ARG A 296 -21.34 -13.06 21.94
C ARG A 296 -21.21 -12.13 20.75
N LEU A 297 -22.17 -12.18 19.82
CA LEU A 297 -22.25 -11.20 18.75
C LEU A 297 -22.50 -9.80 19.34
N VAL A 298 -21.59 -8.85 19.07
CA VAL A 298 -21.67 -7.46 19.55
C VAL A 298 -21.86 -6.45 18.41
N TYR A 299 -21.49 -6.83 17.18
CA TYR A 299 -21.75 -6.06 15.98
C TYR A 299 -22.03 -6.98 14.80
N LYS A 300 -22.99 -6.61 13.96
CA LYS A 300 -23.28 -7.29 12.70
C LYS A 300 -23.80 -6.30 11.68
N ASN A 301 -23.25 -6.39 10.47
CA ASN A 301 -23.81 -5.82 9.27
C ASN A 301 -23.79 -6.91 8.16
N PRO A 302 -24.17 -6.61 6.90
CA PRO A 302 -24.22 -7.61 5.83
C PRO A 302 -22.90 -8.38 5.61
N LEU A 303 -21.73 -7.74 5.78
CA LEU A 303 -20.43 -8.33 5.47
C LEU A 303 -19.58 -8.70 6.69
N VAL A 304 -19.79 -8.05 7.83
CA VAL A 304 -18.92 -8.14 9.01
C VAL A 304 -19.71 -8.51 10.24
N GLY A 305 -19.20 -9.47 11.01
CA GLY A 305 -19.60 -9.77 12.38
C GLY A 305 -18.42 -9.63 13.34
N ILE A 306 -18.64 -9.00 14.50
CA ILE A 306 -17.67 -8.94 15.59
C ILE A 306 -18.28 -9.66 16.79
N TYR A 307 -17.52 -10.59 17.35
CA TYR A 307 -17.94 -11.43 18.47
C TYR A 307 -17.02 -11.18 19.66
N GLU A 308 -17.58 -10.92 20.83
CA GLU A 308 -16.84 -10.82 22.09
C GLU A 308 -16.63 -12.24 22.67
N MET A 309 -15.42 -12.50 23.15
CA MET A 309 -15.07 -13.74 23.83
C MET A 309 -15.55 -13.69 25.28
N ARG A 310 -16.39 -14.65 25.69
CA ARG A 310 -16.81 -14.80 27.08
C ARG A 310 -15.79 -15.67 27.83
N ARG A 311 -15.23 -15.11 28.90
CA ARG A 311 -14.34 -15.80 29.84
C ARG A 311 -15.15 -16.56 30.88
#